data_AF-C1FG82-F1
#
_entry.id   AF-C1FG82-F1
#
_cell.length_a   1.000
_cell.length_b   1.000
_cell.length_c   1.000
_cell.angle_alpha   90.00
_cell.angle_beta   90.00
_cell.angle_gamma   90.00
#
_symmetry.space_group_name_H-M   'P 1'
#
loop_
_entity.id
_entity.type
_entity.pdbx_description
1 polymer ?
#
loop_
_entity_poly.entity_id
_entity_poly.type
_entity_poly.pdbx_seq_one_letter_code
_entity_poly.pdbx_strand_id
1 'polypeptide(L)'
;LYEVLALEPSATDGEVKTAYRILQKAVHPDLAGEYASAAAALVNEAASVLTSPADRARFDRDRSEWLASGRGSSDQSLMDPSPLSAWSG
;
A
#
# COMPACT_ATOMS: atom_id res chain seq x y z
N LEU A 1 0.12 -1.44 2.29
CA LEU A 1 1.42 -1.34 2.98
C LEU A 1 2.57 -1.77 2.08
N TYR A 2 2.63 -3.02 1.64
CA TYR A 2 3.69 -3.49 0.73
C TYR A 2 3.75 -2.70 -0.58
N GLU A 3 2.60 -2.39 -1.19
CA GLU A 3 2.51 -1.57 -2.41
C GLU A 3 3.08 -0.16 -2.24
N VAL A 4 2.94 0.45 -1.05
CA VAL A 4 3.48 1.79 -0.75
C VAL A 4 5.01 1.78 -0.80
N LEU A 5 5.63 0.66 -0.41
CA LEU A 5 7.07 0.46 -0.52
C LEU A 5 7.49 -0.21 -1.84
N ALA A 6 6.56 -0.45 -2.76
CA ALA A 6 6.77 -1.23 -3.98
C ALA A 6 7.40 -2.60 -3.72
N LEU A 7 6.96 -3.28 -2.66
CA LEU A 7 7.43 -4.59 -2.24
C LEU A 7 6.37 -5.67 -2.42
N GLU A 8 6.84 -6.91 -2.56
CA GLU A 8 5.97 -8.08 -2.42
C GLU A 8 5.78 -8.46 -0.94
N PRO A 9 4.69 -9.14 -0.57
CA PRO A 9 4.49 -9.67 0.78
C PRO A 9 5.59 -10.65 1.23
N SER A 10 6.28 -11.27 0.27
CA SER A 10 7.44 -12.16 0.45
C SER A 10 8.73 -11.40 0.82
N ALA A 11 8.74 -10.07 0.76
CA ALA A 11 9.93 -9.26 0.99
C ALA A 11 10.53 -9.48 2.38
N THR A 12 11.85 -9.56 2.44
CA THR A 12 12.62 -9.67 3.68
C THR A 12 12.70 -8.33 4.41
N ASP A 13 13.00 -8.36 5.70
CA ASP A 13 13.20 -7.13 6.49
C ASP A 13 14.33 -6.25 5.95
N GLY A 14 15.33 -6.86 5.29
CA GLY A 14 16.41 -6.15 4.61
C GLY A 14 15.91 -5.36 3.39
N GLU A 15 15.00 -5.94 2.62
CA GLU A 15 14.37 -5.29 1.47
C GLU A 15 13.43 -4.17 1.92
N VAL A 16 12.65 -4.37 3.00
CA VAL A 16 11.81 -3.32 3.62
C VAL A 16 12.64 -2.09 3.98
N LYS A 17 13.75 -2.29 4.69
CA LYS A 17 14.65 -1.19 5.08
C LYS A 17 15.29 -0.50 3.88
N THR A 18 15.63 -1.27 2.84
CA THR A 18 16.27 -0.74 1.62
C THR A 18 15.28 0.10 0.82
N ALA A 19 14.08 -0.43 0.56
CA ALA A 19 13.01 0.26 -0.15
C ALA A 19 12.59 1.54 0.58
N TYR A 20 12.43 1.48 1.91
CA TYR A 20 12.14 2.66 2.72
C TYR A 20 13.18 3.77 2.50
N ARG A 21 14.48 3.44 2.57
CA ARG A 21 15.55 4.44 2.38
C ARG A 21 15.55 5.05 0.97
N ILE A 22 15.24 4.26 -0.05
CA ILE A 22 15.22 4.71 -1.45
C ILE A 22 14.02 5.63 -1.67
N LEU A 23 12.82 5.19 -1.27
CA LEU A 23 11.59 5.95 -1.43
C LEU A 23 11.62 7.22 -0.61
N GLN A 24 12.06 7.16 0.65
CA GLN A 24 12.11 8.34 1.50
C GLN A 24 13.01 9.43 0.92
N LYS A 25 14.11 9.07 0.26
CA LYS A 25 14.96 10.05 -0.45
C LYS A 25 14.26 10.66 -1.66
N ALA A 26 13.44 9.89 -2.37
CA ALA A 26 12.69 10.37 -3.53
C ALA A 26 11.52 11.28 -3.15
N VAL A 27 10.87 11.01 -2.02
CA VAL A 27 9.71 11.79 -1.52
C VAL A 27 10.08 12.79 -0.42
N HIS A 28 11.36 12.96 -0.10
CA HIS A 28 11.76 13.89 0.96
C HIS A 28 11.36 15.32 0.59
N PRO A 29 10.73 16.09 1.50
CA PRO A 29 10.31 17.46 1.21
C PRO A 29 11.48 18.38 0.80
N ASP A 30 12.70 18.09 1.24
CA ASP A 30 13.89 18.85 0.80
C ASP A 30 14.21 18.67 -0.70
N LEU A 31 13.84 17.53 -1.30
CA LEU A 31 14.11 17.23 -2.71
C LEU A 31 12.87 17.45 -3.58
N ALA A 32 11.70 17.10 -3.05
CA ALA A 32 10.44 17.07 -3.78
C ALA A 32 9.41 18.07 -3.24
N GLY A 33 9.82 19.04 -2.41
CA GLY A 33 8.94 20.12 -1.92
C GLY A 33 7.79 19.66 -1.02
N GLU A 34 6.97 20.61 -0.56
CA GLU A 34 5.87 20.32 0.38
C GLU A 34 4.81 19.35 -0.16
N TYR A 35 4.61 19.29 -1.47
CA TYR A 35 3.66 18.37 -2.09
C TYR A 35 4.03 16.90 -1.88
N ALA A 36 5.30 16.60 -1.60
CA ALA A 36 5.77 15.25 -1.30
C ALA A 36 5.62 14.87 0.19
N SER A 37 5.27 15.82 1.07
CA SER A 37 5.12 15.57 2.51
C SER A 37 4.09 14.48 2.81
N ALA A 38 2.95 14.48 2.10
CA ALA A 38 1.93 13.45 2.23
C ALA A 38 2.45 12.06 1.79
N ALA A 39 3.24 12.01 0.71
CA ALA A 39 3.84 10.76 0.24
C ALA A 39 4.90 10.24 1.23
N ALA A 40 5.73 11.12 1.79
CA ALA A 40 6.70 10.79 2.83
C ALA A 40 6.03 10.23 4.10
N ALA A 41 4.89 10.82 4.51
CA ALA A 41 4.11 10.31 5.63
C ALA A 41 3.61 8.87 5.38
N LEU A 42 3.08 8.60 4.18
CA LEU A 42 2.64 7.24 3.80
C LEU A 42 3.78 6.22 3.80
N VAL A 43 4.95 6.61 3.28
CA VAL A 43 6.15 5.75 3.28
C VAL A 43 6.61 5.44 4.71
N ASN A 44 6.57 6.44 5.60
CA ASN A 44 6.90 6.26 7.02
C ASN A 44 5.94 5.30 7.73
N GLU A 45 4.62 5.47 7.55
CA GLU A 45 3.63 4.57 8.16
C GLU A 45 3.74 3.14 7.65
N ALA A 46 3.95 2.98 6.34
CA ALA A 46 4.17 1.66 5.77
C ALA A 46 5.40 0.98 6.35
N ALA A 47 6.51 1.73 6.46
CA ALA A 47 7.74 1.22 7.05
C ALA A 47 7.61 0.92 8.54
N SER A 48 6.86 1.71 9.32
CA SER A 48 6.71 1.47 10.76
C SER A 48 5.99 0.15 11.04
N VAL A 49 4.96 -0.17 10.27
CA VAL A 49 4.23 -1.45 10.39
C VAL A 49 5.08 -2.62 9.89
N LEU A 50 5.78 -2.46 8.76
CA LEU A 50 6.54 -3.56 8.14
C LEU A 50 7.89 -3.83 8.82
N THR A 51 8.44 -2.88 9.58
CA THR A 51 9.71 -3.06 10.32
C THR A 51 9.51 -3.79 11.65
N SER A 52 8.32 -3.73 12.24
CA SER A 52 7.99 -4.41 13.49
C SER A 52 7.49 -5.83 13.19
N PRO A 53 8.18 -6.89 13.65
CA PRO A 53 7.76 -8.27 13.35
C PRO A 53 6.35 -8.59 13.87
N ALA A 54 5.97 -8.00 15.03
CA ALA A 54 4.66 -8.21 15.62
C ALA A 54 3.55 -7.52 14.81
N ASP A 55 3.77 -6.28 14.38
CA ASP A 55 2.79 -5.52 13.59
C ASP A 55 2.67 -6.06 12.17
N ARG A 56 3.80 -6.46 11.57
CA ARG A 56 3.84 -7.16 10.30
C ARG A 56 3.05 -8.47 10.34
N ALA A 57 3.28 -9.30 11.36
CA ALA A 57 2.54 -10.56 11.51
C ALA A 57 1.04 -10.35 11.72
N ARG A 58 0.64 -9.31 12.47
CA ARG A 58 -0.76 -8.93 12.61
C ARG A 58 -1.36 -8.50 11.27
N PHE A 59 -0.67 -7.63 10.54
CA PHE A 59 -1.11 -7.20 9.22
C PHE A 59 -1.24 -8.36 8.24
N ASP A 60 -0.26 -9.26 8.21
CA ASP A 60 -0.26 -10.42 7.32
C ASP A 60 -1.40 -11.39 7.65
N ARG A 61 -1.69 -11.61 8.94
CA ARG A 61 -2.87 -12.37 9.38
C ARG A 61 -4.16 -11.72 8.91
N ASP A 62 -4.38 -10.45 9.26
CA ASP A 62 -5.61 -9.72 8.91
C ASP A 62 -5.81 -9.68 7.37
N ARG A 63 -4.71 -9.51 6.61
CA ARG A 63 -4.69 -9.59 5.14
C ARG A 63 -5.08 -10.98 4.64
N SER A 64 -4.51 -12.05 5.21
CA SER A 64 -4.82 -13.42 4.80
C SER A 64 -6.27 -13.80 5.09
N GLU A 65 -6.82 -13.37 6.24
CA GLU A 65 -8.23 -13.55 6.59
C GLU A 65 -9.15 -12.79 5.63
N TRP A 66 -8.81 -11.56 5.28
CA TRP A 66 -9.55 -10.76 4.31
C TRP A 66 -9.58 -11.43 2.92
N LEU A 67 -8.43 -11.91 2.44
CA LEU A 67 -8.33 -12.65 1.17
C LEU A 67 -9.12 -13.97 1.21
N ALA A 68 -9.04 -14.71 2.32
CA ALA A 68 -9.75 -15.98 2.52
C ALA A 68 -11.27 -15.80 2.63
N SER A 69 -11.74 -14.67 3.14
CA SER A 69 -13.17 -14.36 3.32
C SER A 69 -13.93 -14.08 2.02
N GLY A 70 -13.27 -14.15 0.85
CA GLY A 70 -13.87 -13.84 -0.45
C GLY A 70 -14.15 -12.35 -0.69
N ARG A 71 -13.98 -11.50 0.34
CA ARG A 71 -14.03 -10.02 0.24
C ARG A 71 -12.86 -9.45 -0.58
N GLY A 72 -11.82 -10.25 -0.81
CA GLY A 72 -10.67 -9.89 -1.62
C GLY A 72 -10.94 -9.75 -3.12
N SER A 73 -12.05 -10.32 -3.63
CA SER A 73 -12.46 -10.16 -5.02
C SER A 73 -13.92 -10.57 -5.21
N SER A 74 -14.83 -9.58 -5.34
CA SER A 74 -16.06 -9.65 -6.15
C SER A 74 -16.99 -8.44 -5.90
N ASP A 75 -16.48 -7.22 -6.07
CA ASP A 75 -17.34 -6.14 -6.54
C ASP A 75 -16.65 -5.33 -7.64
N GLN A 76 -16.45 -5.98 -8.78
CA GLN A 76 -16.12 -5.28 -10.03
C GLN A 76 -17.34 -4.52 -10.61
N SER A 77 -18.52 -4.61 -9.96
CA SER A 77 -19.70 -3.84 -10.37
C SER A 77 -19.60 -2.35 -9.98
N LEU A 78 -18.68 -1.96 -9.10
CA LEU A 78 -18.37 -0.54 -8.82
C LEU A 78 -17.41 0.10 -9.83
N MET A 79 -16.79 -0.71 -10.69
CA MET A 79 -15.86 -0.29 -11.73
C MET A 79 -16.39 -0.71 -13.11
N ASP A 80 -17.71 -0.65 -13.33
CA ASP A 80 -18.27 -0.76 -14.67
C ASP A 80 -17.90 0.52 -15.46
N PRO A 81 -17.05 0.44 -16.50
CA PRO A 81 -16.71 1.59 -17.32
C PRO A 81 -17.85 1.97 -18.29
N SER A 82 -19.00 1.29 -18.22
CA SER A 82 -20.16 1.62 -19.03
C SER A 82 -20.59 3.07 -18.78
N PRO A 83 -20.64 3.91 -19.82
CA PRO A 83 -21.08 5.29 -19.67
C PRO A 83 -22.54 5.30 -19.20
N LEU A 84 -22.86 6.23 -18.30
CA LEU A 84 -24.18 6.41 -17.67
C LEU A 84 -25.34 6.55 -18.70
N SER A 85 -25.03 6.81 -19.98
CA SER A 85 -25.97 6.84 -21.10
C SER A 85 -26.60 5.48 -21.43
N ALA A 86 -26.06 4.36 -20.96
CA ALA A 86 -26.67 3.04 -21.14
C ALA A 86 -27.80 2.73 -20.13
N TRP A 87 -27.99 3.56 -19.10
CA TRP A 87 -29.03 3.39 -18.08
C TRP A 87 -30.29 4.22 -18.30
N SER A 88 -30.30 5.06 -19.33
CA SER A 88 -31.47 5.84 -19.73
C SER A 88 -31.95 5.30 -21.07
N GLY A 89 -32.89 4.35 -21.02
CA GLY A 89 -33.73 4.00 -22.16
C GLY A 89 -34.64 5.15 -22.56
#